data_AF-A0A450UMV9-F1
#
_entry.id   AF-A0A450UMV9-F1
#
_cell.length_a   1.000
_cell.length_b   1.000
_cell.length_c   1.000
_cell.angle_alpha   90.00
_cell.angle_beta   90.00
_cell.angle_gamma   90.00
#
_symmetry.space_group_name_H-M   'P 1'
#
loop_
_entity.id
_entity.type
_entity.pdbx_description
1 polymer ?
#
loop_
_entity_poly.entity_id
_entity_poly.type
_entity_poly.pdbx_seq_one_letter_code
_entity_poly.pdbx_strand_id
1 'polypeptide(L)'
;MELREFGSFKRDRKAMAEWVASFRPRQVAMESTGIYWKGPYAALEKQGIYALVVNARHVKQVPGRKSDLADAQWLAILARSGLLRGGFVPPQDLRTLRLISCQMQKLTSILSGEKNRAHKVLADSGIRLAVVVNDIHGKSAREMIEGLSREETPEQVLQYASGRLEATIDALLDALAGESTADHTFVLSETLDHIEDLERRIAIFAR
;
A
#
# COMPACT_ATOMS: atom_id res chain seq x y z
N MET A 1 -27.48 -25.17 -19.91
CA MET A 1 -26.66 -24.04 -19.45
C MET A 1 -25.58 -23.86 -20.49
N GLU A 2 -25.47 -22.68 -21.10
CA GLU A 2 -24.43 -22.44 -22.10
C GLU A 2 -23.10 -22.12 -21.41
N LEU A 3 -22.01 -22.65 -21.95
CA LEU A 3 -20.66 -22.45 -21.45
C LEU A 3 -19.80 -21.89 -22.57
N ARG A 4 -19.02 -20.87 -22.24
CA ARG A 4 -18.06 -20.28 -23.16
C ARG A 4 -16.88 -19.71 -22.40
N GLU A 5 -15.69 -20.03 -22.87
CA GLU A 5 -14.45 -19.47 -22.34
C GLU A 5 -14.04 -18.22 -23.13
N PHE A 6 -13.43 -17.28 -22.42
CA PHE A 6 -12.91 -16.05 -22.99
C PHE A 6 -11.50 -15.81 -22.47
N GLY A 7 -10.63 -15.28 -23.32
CA GLY A 7 -9.30 -14.84 -22.91
C GLY A 7 -9.34 -13.62 -21.97
N SER A 8 -8.16 -13.22 -21.51
CA SER A 8 -8.03 -12.11 -20.57
C SER A 8 -7.81 -10.75 -21.24
N PHE A 9 -7.62 -10.66 -22.56
CA PHE A 9 -7.32 -9.40 -23.22
C PHE A 9 -8.56 -8.50 -23.36
N LYS A 10 -8.35 -7.21 -23.65
CA LYS A 10 -9.44 -6.24 -23.82
C LYS A 10 -10.49 -6.70 -24.86
N ARG A 11 -10.04 -7.29 -25.98
CA ARG A 11 -10.93 -7.81 -27.03
C ARG A 11 -11.79 -8.97 -26.52
N ASP A 12 -11.21 -9.85 -25.72
CA ASP A 12 -11.88 -11.04 -25.21
C ASP A 12 -12.93 -10.66 -24.15
N ARG A 13 -12.59 -9.72 -23.25
CA ARG A 13 -13.53 -9.19 -22.26
C ARG A 13 -14.68 -8.43 -22.92
N LYS A 14 -14.43 -7.76 -24.04
CA LYS A 14 -15.48 -7.12 -24.85
C LYS A 14 -16.41 -8.19 -25.45
N ALA A 15 -15.85 -9.22 -26.08
CA ALA A 15 -16.62 -10.34 -26.62
C ALA A 15 -17.43 -11.07 -25.53
N MET A 16 -16.85 -11.23 -24.33
CA MET A 16 -17.54 -11.76 -23.15
C MET A 16 -18.74 -10.90 -22.77
N ALA A 17 -18.56 -9.59 -22.67
CA ALA A 17 -19.64 -8.68 -22.30
C ALA A 17 -20.78 -8.65 -23.35
N GLU A 18 -20.44 -8.69 -24.64
CA GLU A 18 -21.41 -8.77 -25.75
C GLU A 18 -22.16 -10.11 -25.72
N TRP A 19 -21.46 -11.21 -25.48
CA TRP A 19 -22.08 -12.53 -25.34
C TRP A 19 -23.00 -12.59 -24.11
N VAL A 20 -22.59 -12.06 -22.96
CA VAL A 20 -23.46 -11.98 -21.77
C VAL A 20 -24.69 -11.10 -22.04
N ALA A 21 -24.51 -9.97 -22.73
CA ALA A 21 -25.61 -9.05 -23.05
C ALA A 21 -26.66 -9.66 -23.98
N SER A 22 -26.28 -10.58 -24.88
CA SER A 22 -27.22 -11.22 -25.81
C SER A 22 -28.31 -12.03 -25.09
N PHE A 23 -28.04 -12.53 -23.88
CA PHE A 23 -29.01 -13.26 -23.06
C PHE A 23 -29.96 -12.35 -22.25
N ARG A 24 -29.75 -11.02 -22.26
CA ARG A 24 -30.51 -10.05 -21.44
C ARG A 24 -30.66 -10.51 -19.97
N PRO A 25 -29.55 -10.79 -19.27
CA PRO A 25 -29.60 -11.42 -17.96
C PRO A 25 -30.21 -10.49 -16.90
N ARG A 26 -31.08 -11.04 -16.05
CA ARG A 26 -31.56 -10.33 -14.85
C ARG A 26 -30.45 -10.10 -13.81
N GLN A 27 -29.47 -11.00 -13.78
CA GLN A 27 -28.36 -10.97 -12.82
C GLN A 27 -27.12 -11.60 -13.45
N VAL A 28 -25.96 -11.01 -13.16
CA VAL A 28 -24.64 -11.57 -13.46
C VAL A 28 -23.88 -11.67 -12.15
N ALA A 29 -23.19 -12.77 -11.91
CA ALA A 29 -22.35 -12.96 -10.73
C ALA A 29 -20.90 -13.23 -11.16
N MET A 30 -19.94 -12.72 -10.39
CA MET A 30 -18.52 -12.99 -10.60
C MET A 30 -17.80 -13.13 -9.26
N GLU A 31 -16.81 -14.01 -9.21
CA GLU A 31 -15.97 -14.18 -8.02
C GLU A 31 -14.94 -13.05 -7.90
N SER A 32 -14.78 -12.53 -6.69
CA SER A 32 -13.79 -11.51 -6.33
C SER A 32 -12.42 -12.15 -6.08
N THR A 33 -11.74 -12.58 -7.14
CA THR A 33 -10.38 -13.13 -7.05
C THR A 33 -9.34 -12.02 -7.25
N GLY A 34 -8.88 -11.42 -6.16
CA GLY A 34 -7.86 -10.37 -6.19
C GLY A 34 -8.24 -9.17 -7.08
N ILE A 35 -7.36 -8.76 -7.98
CA ILE A 35 -7.57 -7.64 -8.92
C ILE A 35 -8.35 -8.07 -10.18
N TYR A 36 -8.41 -9.37 -10.48
CA TYR A 36 -8.75 -9.88 -11.81
C TYR A 36 -10.22 -9.66 -12.20
N TRP A 37 -11.13 -9.52 -11.23
CA TRP A 37 -12.54 -9.23 -11.48
C TRP A 37 -12.78 -7.84 -12.09
N LYS A 38 -11.89 -6.87 -11.85
CA LYS A 38 -12.10 -5.47 -12.26
C LYS A 38 -12.21 -5.31 -13.77
N GLY A 39 -11.41 -6.06 -14.53
CA GLY A 39 -11.39 -6.00 -15.99
C GLY A 39 -12.70 -6.47 -16.63
N PRO A 40 -13.16 -7.70 -16.33
CA PRO A 40 -14.46 -8.21 -16.76
C PRO A 40 -15.63 -7.33 -16.28
N TYR A 41 -15.61 -6.88 -15.02
CA TYR A 41 -16.62 -5.97 -14.48
C TYR A 41 -16.74 -4.68 -15.29
N ALA A 42 -15.62 -4.02 -15.57
CA ALA A 42 -15.62 -2.78 -16.36
C ALA A 42 -16.08 -3.00 -17.82
N ALA A 43 -15.96 -4.22 -18.37
CA ALA A 43 -16.48 -4.54 -19.70
C ALA A 43 -18.01 -4.71 -19.67
N LEU A 44 -18.55 -5.35 -18.63
CA LEU A 44 -19.99 -5.50 -18.41
C LEU A 44 -20.67 -4.16 -18.10
N GLU A 45 -20.03 -3.32 -17.28
CA GLU A 45 -20.53 -1.99 -16.90
C GLU A 45 -20.72 -1.09 -18.14
N LYS A 46 -19.85 -1.21 -19.14
CA LYS A 46 -20.00 -0.50 -20.43
C LYS A 46 -21.21 -0.93 -21.26
N GLN A 47 -21.73 -2.12 -21.01
CA GLN A 47 -22.98 -2.63 -21.60
C GLN A 47 -24.20 -2.34 -20.70
N GLY A 48 -24.04 -1.56 -19.63
CA GLY A 48 -25.10 -1.29 -18.64
C GLY A 48 -25.38 -2.46 -17.70
N ILE A 49 -24.47 -3.45 -17.63
CA ILE A 49 -24.64 -4.65 -16.80
C ILE A 49 -23.79 -4.53 -15.54
N TYR A 50 -24.45 -4.55 -14.38
CA TYR A 50 -23.79 -4.51 -13.07
C TYR A 50 -23.76 -5.89 -12.44
N ALA A 51 -22.58 -6.49 -12.39
CA ALA A 51 -22.41 -7.83 -11.82
C ALA A 51 -22.34 -7.81 -10.28
N LEU A 52 -22.88 -8.85 -9.66
CA LEU A 52 -22.64 -9.16 -8.25
C LEU A 52 -21.21 -9.69 -8.08
N VAL A 53 -20.34 -8.88 -7.51
CA VAL A 53 -18.98 -9.28 -7.15
C VAL A 53 -19.02 -9.97 -5.80
N VAL A 54 -18.81 -11.28 -5.76
CA VAL A 54 -18.95 -12.09 -4.55
C VAL A 54 -17.60 -12.51 -3.97
N ASN A 55 -17.50 -12.52 -2.64
CA ASN A 55 -16.29 -12.95 -1.96
C ASN A 55 -16.06 -14.45 -2.18
N ALA A 56 -14.88 -14.82 -2.70
CA ALA A 56 -14.44 -16.20 -2.89
C ALA A 56 -14.68 -17.09 -1.65
N ARG A 57 -14.49 -16.54 -0.44
CA ARG A 57 -14.69 -17.27 0.83
C ARG A 57 -16.12 -17.75 1.04
N HIS A 58 -17.11 -17.04 0.49
CA HIS A 58 -18.53 -17.39 0.61
C HIS A 58 -19.00 -18.37 -0.47
N VAL A 59 -18.18 -18.59 -1.49
CA VAL A 59 -18.51 -19.41 -2.67
C VAL A 59 -17.73 -20.72 -2.70
N LYS A 60 -16.71 -20.88 -1.83
CA LYS A 60 -15.83 -22.06 -1.78
C LYS A 60 -16.62 -23.37 -1.69
N GLN A 61 -16.44 -24.22 -2.71
CA GLN A 61 -16.72 -25.65 -2.63
C GLN A 61 -15.62 -26.40 -1.84
N VAL A 62 -16.00 -27.57 -1.34
CA VAL A 62 -15.17 -28.59 -0.67
C VAL A 62 -13.99 -29.02 -1.58
N PRO A 63 -12.80 -29.39 -1.04
CA PRO A 63 -11.63 -29.69 -1.87
C PRO A 63 -11.83 -30.85 -2.87
N GLY A 64 -11.47 -30.64 -4.14
CA GLY A 64 -11.53 -31.59 -5.26
C GLY A 64 -11.19 -30.91 -6.59
N ARG A 65 -10.96 -31.67 -7.68
CA ARG A 65 -10.54 -31.17 -9.03
C ARG A 65 -11.40 -30.00 -9.52
N LYS A 66 -10.91 -28.77 -9.30
CA LYS A 66 -11.58 -27.50 -9.61
C LYS A 66 -11.17 -27.04 -11.02
N SER A 67 -12.14 -26.77 -11.89
CA SER A 67 -11.92 -26.10 -13.18
C SER A 67 -12.73 -24.80 -13.21
N ASP A 68 -12.23 -23.78 -13.92
CA ASP A 68 -12.90 -22.47 -14.02
C ASP A 68 -14.35 -22.60 -14.56
N LEU A 69 -14.61 -23.60 -15.40
CA LEU A 69 -15.95 -23.93 -15.88
C LEU A 69 -16.87 -24.45 -14.77
N ALA A 70 -16.38 -25.37 -13.93
CA ALA A 70 -17.16 -25.91 -12.81
C ALA A 70 -17.49 -24.81 -11.80
N ASP A 71 -16.57 -23.87 -11.58
CA ASP A 71 -16.79 -22.72 -10.71
C ASP A 71 -17.84 -21.76 -11.26
N ALA A 72 -17.78 -21.45 -12.56
CA ALA A 72 -18.77 -20.61 -13.21
C ALA A 72 -20.18 -21.23 -13.12
N GLN A 73 -20.29 -22.56 -13.29
CA GLN A 73 -21.54 -23.30 -13.09
C GLN A 73 -22.04 -23.22 -11.66
N TRP A 74 -21.17 -23.49 -10.70
CA TRP A 74 -21.52 -23.43 -9.28
C TRP A 74 -21.99 -22.02 -8.88
N LEU A 75 -21.27 -21.00 -9.33
CA LEU A 75 -21.62 -19.61 -9.08
C LEU A 75 -22.97 -19.24 -9.70
N ALA A 76 -23.27 -19.73 -10.90
CA ALA A 76 -24.57 -19.52 -11.54
C ALA A 76 -25.72 -20.21 -10.77
N ILE A 77 -25.48 -21.41 -10.21
CA ILE A 77 -26.46 -22.12 -9.36
C ILE A 77 -26.75 -21.29 -8.09
N LEU A 78 -25.71 -20.82 -7.40
CA LEU A 78 -25.85 -20.00 -6.20
C LEU A 78 -26.55 -18.65 -6.48
N ALA A 79 -26.25 -18.03 -7.61
CA ALA A 79 -26.91 -16.80 -8.06
C ALA A 79 -28.42 -17.05 -8.25
N ARG A 80 -28.78 -18.13 -8.94
CA ARG A 80 -30.18 -18.51 -9.19
C ARG A 80 -30.96 -18.87 -7.93
N SER A 81 -30.30 -19.45 -6.94
CA SER A 81 -30.93 -19.79 -5.65
C SER A 81 -31.01 -18.59 -4.68
N GLY A 82 -30.48 -17.42 -5.05
CA GLY A 82 -30.50 -16.24 -4.19
C GLY A 82 -29.54 -16.34 -2.99
N LEU A 83 -28.59 -17.27 -3.01
CA LEU A 83 -27.64 -17.51 -1.91
C LEU A 83 -26.39 -16.60 -1.97
N LEU A 84 -26.30 -15.73 -2.98
CA LEU A 84 -25.18 -14.82 -3.16
C LEU A 84 -25.45 -13.44 -2.55
N ARG A 85 -24.50 -12.97 -1.74
CA ARG A 85 -24.43 -11.57 -1.30
C ARG A 85 -23.28 -10.85 -2.00
N GLY A 86 -23.61 -9.97 -2.93
CA GLY A 86 -22.63 -9.13 -3.61
C GLY A 86 -21.98 -8.13 -2.66
N GLY A 87 -20.69 -7.92 -2.83
CA GLY A 87 -19.97 -6.79 -2.24
C GLY A 87 -20.34 -5.49 -2.94
N PHE A 88 -20.16 -4.37 -2.24
CA PHE A 88 -20.32 -3.05 -2.82
C PHE A 88 -19.18 -2.76 -3.81
N VAL A 89 -19.54 -2.46 -5.06
CA VAL A 89 -18.60 -1.94 -6.07
C VAL A 89 -18.88 -0.45 -6.24
N PRO A 90 -17.93 0.43 -5.89
CA PRO A 90 -18.14 1.86 -6.06
C PRO A 90 -18.26 2.24 -7.56
N PRO A 91 -18.95 3.36 -7.85
CA PRO A 91 -18.90 4.02 -9.16
C PRO A 91 -17.47 4.17 -9.73
N GLN A 92 -17.38 4.25 -11.05
CA GLN A 92 -16.09 4.21 -11.76
C GLN A 92 -15.14 5.36 -11.39
N ASP A 93 -15.67 6.56 -11.19
CA ASP A 93 -14.96 7.74 -10.71
C ASP A 93 -14.33 7.50 -9.34
N LEU A 94 -15.09 6.97 -8.37
CA LEU A 94 -14.57 6.62 -7.04
C LEU A 94 -13.52 5.50 -7.11
N ARG A 95 -13.70 4.50 -8.00
CA ARG A 95 -12.69 3.45 -8.20
C ARG A 95 -11.39 4.00 -8.79
N THR A 96 -11.47 5.02 -9.63
CA THR A 96 -10.29 5.70 -10.20
C THR A 96 -9.57 6.52 -9.14
N LEU A 97 -10.30 7.31 -8.34
CA LEU A 97 -9.71 8.05 -7.22
C LEU A 97 -9.04 7.11 -6.21
N ARG A 98 -9.67 5.97 -5.93
CA ARG A 98 -9.11 4.95 -5.04
C ARG A 98 -7.76 4.40 -5.50
N LEU A 99 -7.49 4.33 -6.81
CA LEU A 99 -6.17 3.91 -7.31
C LEU A 99 -5.08 4.85 -6.81
N ILE A 100 -5.30 6.16 -6.94
CA ILE A 100 -4.37 7.21 -6.54
C ILE A 100 -4.23 7.24 -5.02
N SER A 101 -5.36 7.25 -4.30
CA SER A 101 -5.36 7.34 -2.84
C SER A 101 -4.70 6.13 -2.18
N CYS A 102 -4.95 4.90 -2.68
CA CYS A 102 -4.31 3.70 -2.16
C CYS A 102 -2.80 3.69 -2.43
N GLN A 103 -2.34 4.24 -3.56
CA GLN A 103 -0.91 4.37 -3.83
C GLN A 103 -0.24 5.35 -2.86
N MET A 104 -0.86 6.52 -2.63
CA MET A 104 -0.38 7.48 -1.64
C MET A 104 -0.30 6.85 -0.24
N GLN A 105 -1.36 6.16 0.21
CA GLN A 105 -1.37 5.45 1.48
C GLN A 105 -0.26 4.40 1.59
N LYS A 106 0.05 3.70 0.48
CA LYS A 106 1.13 2.71 0.46
C LYS A 106 2.49 3.38 0.67
N LEU A 107 2.75 4.50 0.00
CA LEU A 107 3.99 5.26 0.19
C LEU A 107 4.11 5.78 1.63
N THR A 108 3.03 6.33 2.20
CA THR A 108 3.02 6.75 3.61
C THR A 108 3.33 5.59 4.55
N SER A 109 2.78 4.40 4.30
CA SER A 109 3.08 3.22 5.09
C SER A 109 4.54 2.77 4.98
N ILE A 110 5.16 2.91 3.80
CA ILE A 110 6.59 2.63 3.60
C ILE A 110 7.43 3.65 4.35
N LEU A 111 7.11 4.94 4.22
CA LEU A 111 7.78 6.02 4.95
C LEU A 111 7.80 5.79 6.46
N SER A 112 6.67 5.40 7.06
CA SER A 112 6.63 5.04 8.48
C SER A 112 7.54 3.85 8.82
N GLY A 113 7.67 2.88 7.91
CA GLY A 113 8.60 1.75 8.05
C GLY A 113 10.05 2.21 8.06
N GLU A 114 10.45 3.08 7.13
CA GLU A 114 11.80 3.63 7.04
C GLU A 114 12.14 4.52 8.25
N LYS A 115 11.20 5.34 8.72
CA LYS A 115 11.35 6.13 9.95
C LYS A 115 11.64 5.22 11.16
N ASN A 116 10.87 4.14 11.30
CA ASN A 116 11.12 3.13 12.34
C ASN A 116 12.47 2.41 12.17
N ARG A 117 12.95 2.24 10.94
CA ARG A 117 14.28 1.66 10.66
C ARG A 117 15.37 2.61 11.15
N ALA A 118 15.29 3.90 10.83
CA ALA A 118 16.23 4.91 11.30
C ALA A 118 16.32 4.95 12.84
N HIS A 119 15.16 4.94 13.53
CA HIS A 119 15.12 4.82 14.99
C HIS A 119 15.90 3.60 15.52
N LYS A 120 15.76 2.45 14.87
CA LYS A 120 16.44 1.22 15.31
C LYS A 120 17.95 1.30 15.09
N VAL A 121 18.39 1.82 13.95
CA VAL A 121 19.82 1.97 13.65
C VAL A 121 20.49 2.94 14.64
N LEU A 122 19.82 4.07 14.93
CA LEU A 122 20.30 5.01 15.95
C LEU A 122 20.42 4.34 17.32
N ALA A 123 19.38 3.63 17.76
CA ALA A 123 19.42 2.93 19.05
C ALA A 123 20.50 1.83 19.11
N ASP A 124 20.71 1.11 18.01
CA ASP A 124 21.74 0.05 17.88
C ASP A 124 23.15 0.65 17.95
N SER A 125 23.38 1.81 17.33
CA SER A 125 24.62 2.58 17.44
C SER A 125 24.81 3.30 18.79
N GLY A 126 23.90 3.14 19.74
CA GLY A 126 23.96 3.82 21.05
C GLY A 126 23.50 5.28 21.04
N ILE A 127 23.08 5.84 19.91
CA ILE A 127 22.51 7.19 19.82
C ILE A 127 21.07 7.18 20.33
N ARG A 128 20.80 7.97 21.38
CA ARG A 128 19.54 7.99 22.13
C ARG A 128 18.76 9.30 21.97
N LEU A 129 18.92 9.99 20.85
CA LEU A 129 18.21 11.23 20.51
C LEU A 129 16.69 11.17 20.76
N ALA A 130 16.03 10.04 20.46
CA ALA A 130 14.58 9.87 20.65
C ALA A 130 14.11 9.97 22.12
N VAL A 131 15.03 9.96 23.10
CA VAL A 131 14.71 10.15 24.52
C VAL A 131 14.67 11.63 24.90
N VAL A 132 15.40 12.48 24.17
CA VAL A 132 15.59 13.90 24.49
C VAL A 132 14.89 14.83 23.50
N VAL A 133 14.51 14.35 22.31
CA VAL A 133 13.72 15.13 21.35
C VAL A 133 12.36 14.49 21.08
N ASN A 134 11.34 15.34 20.88
CA ASN A 134 9.98 14.90 20.57
C ASN A 134 9.84 14.26 19.18
N ASP A 135 10.66 14.67 18.21
CA ASP A 135 10.65 14.16 16.84
C ASP A 135 12.07 14.11 16.27
N ILE A 136 12.60 12.90 16.06
CA ILE A 136 13.93 12.70 15.46
C ILE A 136 13.96 13.03 13.97
N HIS A 137 12.79 13.15 13.33
CA HIS A 137 12.64 13.55 11.94
C HIS A 137 12.35 15.05 11.80
N GLY A 138 12.32 15.81 12.90
CA GLY A 138 12.29 17.26 12.86
C GLY A 138 13.58 17.84 12.29
N LYS A 139 13.52 19.06 11.75
CA LYS A 139 14.64 19.69 11.03
C LYS A 139 15.98 19.61 11.79
N SER A 140 16.00 20.07 13.04
CA SER A 140 17.23 20.11 13.85
C SER A 140 17.77 18.72 14.18
N ALA A 141 16.89 17.76 14.52
CA ALA A 141 17.30 16.39 14.78
C ALA A 141 17.85 15.72 13.51
N ARG A 142 17.24 15.95 12.35
CA ARG A 142 17.75 15.47 11.05
C ARG A 142 19.12 16.04 10.73
N GLU A 143 19.32 17.34 10.88
CA GLU A 143 20.63 17.97 10.62
C GLU A 143 21.71 17.38 11.53
N MET A 144 21.38 17.11 12.81
CA MET A 144 22.30 16.42 13.73
C MET A 144 22.62 14.99 13.29
N ILE A 145 21.59 14.21 12.96
CA ILE A 145 21.74 12.81 12.53
C ILE A 145 22.53 12.73 11.21
N GLU A 146 22.26 13.64 10.27
CA GLU A 146 22.97 13.72 9.00
C GLU A 146 24.43 14.12 9.21
N GLY A 147 24.73 15.06 10.12
CA GLY A 147 26.11 15.36 10.53
C GLY A 147 26.83 14.12 11.07
N LEU A 148 26.18 13.32 11.92
CA LEU A 148 26.77 12.07 12.42
C LEU A 148 27.02 11.06 11.29
N SER A 149 26.16 11.00 10.28
CA SER A 149 26.40 10.15 9.09
C SER A 149 27.56 10.63 8.22
N ARG A 150 28.01 11.88 8.38
CA ARG A 150 29.22 12.45 7.76
C ARG A 150 30.45 12.35 8.67
N GLU A 151 30.38 11.54 9.73
CA GLU A 151 31.44 11.33 10.72
C GLU A 151 31.80 12.60 11.54
N GLU A 152 30.87 13.55 11.65
CA GLU A 152 31.03 14.69 12.57
C GLU A 152 30.90 14.23 14.03
N THR A 153 31.62 14.89 14.95
CA THR A 153 31.57 14.56 16.39
C THR A 153 30.27 15.05 17.03
N PRO A 154 29.84 14.48 18.17
CA PRO A 154 28.68 14.96 18.93
C PRO A 154 28.71 16.48 19.21
N GLU A 155 29.89 17.04 19.49
CA GLU A 155 30.08 18.47 19.75
C GLU A 155 29.92 19.33 18.49
N GLN A 156 30.30 18.80 17.32
CA GLN A 156 30.14 19.49 16.04
C GLN A 156 28.65 19.53 15.65
N VAL A 157 27.98 18.38 15.71
CA VAL A 157 26.57 18.30 15.31
C VAL A 157 25.65 19.07 16.25
N LEU A 158 26.04 19.26 17.52
CA LEU A 158 25.29 20.07 18.48
C LEU A 158 25.08 21.52 18.01
N GLN A 159 25.92 22.03 17.10
CA GLN A 159 25.75 23.37 16.52
C GLN A 159 24.48 23.46 15.65
N TYR A 160 23.94 22.34 15.19
CA TYR A 160 22.67 22.26 14.47
C TYR A 160 21.45 22.22 15.42
N ALA A 161 21.67 22.16 16.73
CA ALA A 161 20.61 22.19 17.73
C ALA A 161 19.85 23.54 17.69
N SER A 162 18.55 23.48 17.45
CA SER A 162 17.70 24.67 17.51
C SER A 162 17.45 25.08 18.96
N GLY A 163 17.46 26.38 19.26
CA GLY A 163 17.07 26.91 20.58
C GLY A 163 15.59 26.67 20.96
N ARG A 164 14.80 26.02 20.10
CA ARG A 164 13.44 25.54 20.40
C ARG A 164 13.42 24.15 21.02
N LEU A 165 14.55 23.45 21.05
CA LEU A 165 14.64 22.16 21.72
C LEU A 165 14.55 22.39 23.23
N GLU A 166 13.67 21.63 23.88
CA GLU A 166 13.49 21.70 25.34
C GLU A 166 14.64 20.99 26.09
N ALA A 167 15.33 20.06 25.42
CA ALA A 167 16.47 19.36 25.98
C ALA A 167 17.64 20.31 26.24
N THR A 168 18.28 20.13 27.40
CA THR A 168 19.54 20.79 27.73
C THR A 168 20.67 20.33 26.80
N ILE A 169 21.65 21.20 26.58
CA ILE A 169 22.87 20.92 25.81
C ILE A 169 23.56 19.63 26.29
N ASP A 170 23.72 19.46 27.60
CA ASP A 170 24.37 18.27 28.18
C ASP A 170 23.59 16.98 27.85
N ALA A 171 22.27 17.00 28.02
CA ALA A 171 21.42 15.85 27.66
C ALA A 171 21.45 15.53 26.16
N LEU A 172 21.59 16.54 25.29
CA LEU A 172 21.74 16.32 23.85
C LEU A 172 23.10 15.68 23.54
N LEU A 173 24.18 16.17 24.15
CA LEU A 173 25.51 15.57 24.01
C LEU A 173 25.53 14.11 24.46
N ASP A 174 24.99 13.82 25.64
CA ASP A 174 24.88 12.45 26.15
C ASP A 174 24.06 11.55 25.21
N ALA A 175 22.99 12.08 24.62
CA ALA A 175 22.16 11.33 23.68
C ALA A 175 22.84 11.11 22.32
N LEU A 176 23.77 11.97 21.92
CA LEU A 176 24.52 11.91 20.67
C LEU A 176 25.81 11.08 20.78
N ALA A 177 26.33 10.89 22.00
CA ALA A 177 27.55 10.15 22.31
C ALA A 177 27.37 8.61 22.17
N GLY A 178 27.05 8.15 20.96
CA GLY A 178 26.95 6.74 20.60
C GLY A 178 28.24 6.14 20.02
N GLU A 179 28.28 4.82 19.92
CA GLU A 179 29.35 4.04 19.29
C GLU A 179 28.95 3.66 17.85
N SER A 180 28.82 4.66 16.98
CA SER A 180 28.52 4.45 15.56
C SER A 180 29.69 3.79 14.84
N THR A 181 29.40 2.71 14.13
CA THR A 181 30.35 2.04 13.22
C THR A 181 30.14 2.56 11.81
N ALA A 182 31.10 2.31 10.91
CA ALA A 182 30.94 2.63 9.48
C ALA A 182 29.68 1.96 8.88
N ASP A 183 29.34 0.75 9.33
CA ASP A 183 28.14 0.03 8.89
C ASP A 183 26.85 0.71 9.39
N HIS A 184 26.82 1.19 10.64
CA HIS A 184 25.70 1.97 11.16
C HIS A 184 25.50 3.25 10.34
N THR A 185 26.59 3.98 10.09
CA THR A 185 26.59 5.20 9.29
C THR A 185 26.08 4.97 7.87
N PHE A 186 26.57 3.92 7.20
CA PHE A 186 26.12 3.54 5.86
C PHE A 186 24.61 3.25 5.83
N VAL A 187 24.12 2.37 6.70
CA VAL A 187 22.70 2.00 6.73
C VAL A 187 21.82 3.20 7.08
N LEU A 188 22.27 4.05 8.01
CA LEU A 188 21.55 5.26 8.39
C LEU A 188 21.44 6.24 7.23
N SER A 189 22.55 6.51 6.50
CA SER A 189 22.57 7.39 5.32
C SER A 189 21.57 6.93 4.27
N GLU A 190 21.62 5.66 3.84
CA GLU A 190 20.70 5.11 2.83
C GLU A 190 19.23 5.16 3.30
N THR A 191 18.99 4.97 4.60
CA THR A 191 17.64 5.06 5.18
C THR A 191 17.12 6.50 5.13
N LEU A 192 17.96 7.49 5.44
CA LEU A 192 17.59 8.90 5.41
C LEU A 192 17.30 9.38 3.97
N ASP A 193 18.15 8.99 3.02
CA ASP A 193 17.94 9.31 1.60
C ASP A 193 16.60 8.75 1.07
N HIS A 194 16.26 7.52 1.45
CA HIS A 194 14.99 6.91 1.08
C HIS A 194 13.79 7.61 1.75
N ILE A 195 13.93 8.04 3.01
CA ILE A 195 12.91 8.85 3.70
C ILE A 195 12.64 10.14 2.91
N GLU A 196 13.67 10.85 2.47
CA GLU A 196 13.53 12.08 1.70
C GLU A 196 12.89 11.85 0.33
N ASP A 197 13.29 10.79 -0.38
CA ASP A 197 12.67 10.40 -1.64
C ASP A 197 11.17 10.08 -1.47
N LEU A 198 10.81 9.34 -0.42
CA LEU A 198 9.42 9.02 -0.11
C LEU A 198 8.60 10.27 0.23
N GLU A 199 9.14 11.19 1.05
CA GLU A 199 8.48 12.45 1.37
C GLU A 199 8.24 13.30 0.12
N ARG A 200 9.25 13.41 -0.76
CA ARG A 200 9.16 14.09 -2.06
C ARG A 200 8.08 13.48 -2.95
N ARG A 201 8.03 12.15 -3.04
CA ARG A 201 7.03 11.42 -3.85
C ARG A 201 5.63 11.58 -3.29
N ILE A 202 5.45 11.48 -1.98
CA ILE A 202 4.14 11.65 -1.33
C ILE A 202 3.60 13.06 -1.60
N ALA A 203 4.44 14.10 -1.57
CA ALA A 203 4.03 15.47 -1.86
C ALA A 203 3.45 15.65 -3.28
N ILE A 204 3.82 14.80 -4.26
CA ILE A 204 3.24 14.82 -5.60
C ILE A 204 1.75 14.46 -5.57
N PHE A 205 1.35 13.55 -4.68
CA PHE A 205 -0.05 13.11 -4.52
C PHE A 205 -0.93 14.11 -3.76
N ALA A 206 -0.33 15.12 -3.11
CA ALA A 206 -1.03 16.16 -2.37
C ALA A 206 -1.47 17.35 -3.25
N ARG A 207 -1.15 17.33 -4.55
CA ARG A 207 -1.58 18.31 -5.56
C ARG A 207 -2.88 17.86 -6.21
#